data_AF-A0A383C7G0-F1
#
_entry.id   AF-A0A383C7G0-F1
#
_cell.length_a   1.000
_cell.length_b   1.000
_cell.length_c   1.000
_cell.angle_alpha   90.00
_cell.angle_beta   90.00
_cell.angle_gamma   90.00
#
_symmetry.space_group_name_H-M   'P 1'
#
loop_
_entity.id
_entity.type
_entity.pdbx_description
1 polymer ?
#
loop_
_entity_poly.entity_id
_entity_poly.type
_entity_poly.pdbx_seq_one_letter_code
_entity_poly.pdbx_strand_id
1 'polypeptide(L)'
;MSSRRDKANAIRVLAMDAVQQASSGHPGAPMGMADIAEALWTSVLQHNPANPQWANRDRFVLSNGHGSMLLYALLHLTGYDLSIDDLRQFRQLGSKTPGHPEYGYAPGVETTTGPLGQGLANAVGMALAEKVLSATFNQTDESGYFHELVNHHTYVFAGDGCLMEGISHEVCSLAGTLGLGKLICIYDDNGISIDGEVQEWFSDDTPARFEAYGWQVIPAIDGHDGE
;
A
#
# COMPACT_ATOMS: atom_id res chain seq x y z
N MET A 1 8.30 25.18 -6.41
CA MET A 1 7.56 24.00 -5.90
C MET A 1 8.39 23.39 -4.79
N SER A 2 7.76 22.78 -3.79
CA SER A 2 8.46 22.00 -2.74
C SER A 2 9.23 20.83 -3.36
N SER A 3 10.36 20.46 -2.76
CA SER A 3 11.12 19.27 -3.19
C SER A 3 10.35 17.98 -2.87
N ARG A 4 10.72 16.85 -3.51
CA ARG A 4 10.18 15.52 -3.14
C ARG A 4 10.37 15.26 -1.64
N ARG A 5 11.56 15.56 -1.12
CA ARG A 5 11.89 15.40 0.29
C ARG A 5 11.01 16.25 1.21
N ASP A 6 10.71 17.49 0.84
CA ASP A 6 9.80 18.34 1.62
C ASP A 6 8.38 17.76 1.69
N LYS A 7 7.89 17.21 0.57
CA LYS A 7 6.57 16.55 0.52
C LYS A 7 6.55 15.26 1.35
N ALA A 8 7.60 14.43 1.26
CA ALA A 8 7.75 13.26 2.10
C ALA A 8 7.84 13.64 3.59
N ASN A 9 8.52 14.74 3.92
CA ASN A 9 8.58 15.25 5.29
C ASN A 9 7.21 15.71 5.81
N ALA A 10 6.31 16.20 4.95
CA ALA A 10 4.94 16.49 5.37
C ALA A 10 4.22 15.23 5.86
N ILE A 11 4.41 14.08 5.20
CA ILE A 11 3.90 12.78 5.65
C ILE A 11 4.50 12.41 7.02
N ARG A 12 5.82 12.54 7.16
CA ARG A 12 6.53 12.23 8.42
C ARG A 12 5.98 13.04 9.59
N VAL A 13 5.83 14.35 9.40
CA VAL A 13 5.36 15.28 10.44
C VAL A 13 3.92 14.97 10.82
N LEU A 14 3.02 14.80 9.85
CA LEU A 14 1.63 14.44 10.13
C LEU A 14 1.53 13.11 10.90
N ALA A 15 2.34 12.11 10.52
CA ALA A 15 2.33 10.81 11.18
C ALA A 15 2.81 10.89 12.64
N MET A 16 3.96 11.52 12.89
CA MET A 16 4.49 11.62 14.25
C MET A 16 3.62 12.50 15.16
N ASP A 17 3.07 13.61 14.65
CA ASP A 17 2.22 14.52 15.44
C ASP A 17 0.89 13.88 15.81
N ALA A 18 0.22 13.19 14.88
CA ALA A 18 -1.07 12.54 15.16
C ALA A 18 -0.91 11.37 16.15
N VAL A 19 0.14 10.55 16.00
CA VAL A 19 0.47 9.49 16.95
C VAL A 19 0.75 10.08 18.34
N GLN A 20 1.51 11.17 18.40
CA GLN A 20 1.83 11.87 19.65
C GLN A 20 0.57 12.43 20.32
N GLN A 21 -0.30 13.09 19.56
CA GLN A 21 -1.56 13.64 20.04
C GLN A 21 -2.48 12.56 20.61
N ALA A 22 -2.54 11.39 19.96
CA ALA A 22 -3.32 10.24 20.42
C ALA A 22 -2.69 9.50 21.60
N SER A 23 -1.41 9.75 21.92
CA SER A 23 -0.60 8.95 22.84
C SER A 23 -0.66 7.45 22.54
N SER A 24 -0.84 7.10 21.25
CA SER A 24 -1.04 5.74 20.77
C SER A 24 -0.81 5.68 19.26
N GLY A 25 -0.17 4.62 18.77
CA GLY A 25 0.06 4.39 17.34
C GLY A 25 1.52 4.03 17.02
N HIS A 26 1.82 3.92 15.73
CA HIS A 26 3.09 3.42 15.24
C HIS A 26 3.71 4.45 14.26
N PRO A 27 4.69 5.25 14.70
CA PRO A 27 5.28 6.29 13.86
C PRO A 27 6.38 5.77 12.92
N GLY A 28 6.99 4.62 13.24
CA GLY A 28 8.15 4.08 12.52
C GLY A 28 7.92 3.84 11.03
N ALA A 29 7.05 2.87 10.68
CA ALA A 29 6.77 2.54 9.28
C ALA A 29 6.27 3.74 8.45
N PRO A 30 5.35 4.61 8.94
CA PRO A 30 4.99 5.84 8.22
C PRO A 30 6.15 6.76 7.89
N MET A 31 7.14 6.88 8.79
CA MET A 31 8.30 7.74 8.56
C MET A 31 9.33 7.11 7.63
N GLY A 32 9.52 5.79 7.70
CA GLY A 32 10.40 5.02 6.83
C GLY A 32 9.91 5.03 5.38
N MET A 33 8.63 4.73 5.17
CA MET A 33 8.06 4.61 3.83
C MET A 33 7.64 5.94 3.18
N ALA A 34 7.90 7.09 3.80
CA ALA A 34 7.37 8.38 3.34
C ALA A 34 7.91 8.81 1.97
N ASP A 35 9.18 8.54 1.64
CA ASP A 35 9.73 8.90 0.31
C ASP A 35 9.15 7.99 -0.78
N ILE A 36 9.08 6.68 -0.52
CA ILE A 36 8.45 5.71 -1.43
C ILE A 36 6.97 6.07 -1.67
N ALA A 37 6.25 6.42 -0.61
CA ALA A 37 4.87 6.85 -0.71
C ALA A 37 4.70 8.15 -1.49
N GLU A 38 5.59 9.14 -1.31
CA GLU A 38 5.60 10.38 -2.10
C GLU A 38 5.79 10.06 -3.58
N ALA A 39 6.77 9.24 -3.93
CA ALA A 39 7.07 8.87 -5.30
C ALA A 39 5.86 8.16 -5.95
N LEU A 40 5.31 7.15 -5.28
CA LEU A 40 4.16 6.40 -5.77
C LEU A 40 2.93 7.30 -5.95
N TRP A 41 2.50 8.01 -4.90
CA TRP A 41 1.21 8.71 -4.90
C TRP A 41 1.19 10.00 -5.70
N THR A 42 2.34 10.65 -5.90
CA THR A 42 2.40 11.92 -6.64
C THR A 42 2.77 11.76 -8.10
N SER A 43 3.41 10.64 -8.47
CA SER A 43 4.00 10.46 -9.81
C SER A 43 3.46 9.25 -10.57
N VAL A 44 2.97 8.22 -9.88
CA VAL A 44 2.68 6.91 -10.52
C VAL A 44 1.21 6.50 -10.36
N LEU A 45 0.66 6.60 -9.15
CA LEU A 45 -0.66 6.08 -8.81
C LEU A 45 -1.78 6.82 -9.58
N GLN A 46 -2.61 6.08 -10.30
CA GLN A 46 -3.79 6.61 -10.98
C GLN A 46 -4.99 6.57 -10.05
N HIS A 47 -5.34 7.72 -9.49
CA HIS A 47 -6.49 7.83 -8.58
C HIS A 47 -7.19 9.18 -8.72
N ASN A 48 -8.42 9.27 -8.22
CA ASN A 48 -9.18 10.51 -8.20
C ASN A 48 -9.76 10.73 -6.79
N PRO A 49 -9.17 11.62 -5.98
CA PRO A 49 -9.66 11.92 -4.63
C PRO A 49 -11.12 12.41 -4.58
N ALA A 50 -11.58 13.08 -5.63
CA ALA A 50 -12.97 13.54 -5.74
C ALA A 50 -13.95 12.42 -6.15
N ASN A 51 -13.45 11.28 -6.62
CA ASN A 51 -14.23 10.08 -6.89
C ASN A 51 -13.47 8.81 -6.49
N PRO A 52 -13.44 8.47 -5.18
CA PRO A 52 -12.83 7.24 -4.69
C PRO A 52 -13.48 5.95 -5.23
N GLN A 53 -14.64 6.06 -5.90
CA GLN A 53 -15.38 4.93 -6.49
C GLN A 53 -15.13 4.78 -8.00
N TRP A 54 -14.20 5.55 -8.59
CA TRP A 54 -13.82 5.38 -9.98
C TRP A 54 -13.39 3.92 -10.25
N ALA A 55 -14.10 3.25 -11.15
CA ALA A 55 -13.97 1.80 -11.36
C ALA A 55 -12.57 1.36 -11.85
N ASN A 56 -11.90 2.21 -12.63
CA ASN A 56 -10.59 1.94 -13.22
C ASN A 56 -9.44 2.69 -12.53
N ARG A 57 -9.61 3.07 -11.27
CA ARG A 57 -8.49 3.58 -10.46
C ARG A 57 -7.50 2.46 -10.13
N ASP A 58 -6.24 2.81 -9.92
CA ASP A 58 -5.29 1.90 -9.26
C ASP A 58 -5.75 1.61 -7.84
N ARG A 59 -5.49 0.39 -7.37
CA ARG A 59 -5.76 -0.02 -5.99
C ARG A 59 -4.49 0.12 -5.17
N PHE A 60 -4.61 0.71 -3.99
CA PHE A 60 -3.54 0.77 -3.00
C PHE A 60 -3.96 0.06 -1.72
N VAL A 61 -3.12 -0.84 -1.22
CA VAL A 61 -3.34 -1.56 0.03
C VAL A 61 -2.14 -1.38 0.97
N LEU A 62 -2.40 -1.00 2.21
CA LEU A 62 -1.40 -0.96 3.28
C LEU A 62 -1.48 -2.25 4.12
N SER A 63 -0.73 -3.29 3.73
CA SER A 63 -0.77 -4.59 4.43
C SER A 63 -0.14 -4.53 5.82
N ASN A 64 0.92 -3.73 5.99
CA ASN A 64 1.47 -3.33 7.29
C ASN A 64 0.57 -2.24 7.95
N GLY A 65 -0.71 -2.57 8.12
CA GLY A 65 -1.78 -1.64 8.52
C GLY A 65 -1.58 -0.92 9.86
N HIS A 66 -0.63 -1.37 10.69
CA HIS A 66 -0.26 -0.67 11.92
C HIS A 66 0.31 0.73 11.64
N GLY A 67 0.92 0.94 10.46
CA GLY A 67 1.37 2.24 9.94
C GLY A 67 0.24 3.11 9.36
N SER A 68 -0.97 3.01 9.90
CA SER A 68 -2.20 3.63 9.36
C SER A 68 -2.10 5.13 9.09
N MET A 69 -1.35 5.87 9.90
CA MET A 69 -1.13 7.31 9.68
C MET A 69 -0.42 7.64 8.37
N LEU A 70 0.34 6.72 7.78
CA LEU A 70 0.87 6.88 6.43
C LEU A 70 -0.26 7.07 5.41
N LEU A 71 -1.21 6.13 5.41
CA LEU A 71 -2.35 6.15 4.50
C LEU A 71 -3.25 7.37 4.77
N TYR A 72 -3.54 7.69 6.04
CA TYR A 72 -4.36 8.85 6.36
C TYR A 72 -3.70 10.18 5.96
N ALA A 73 -2.38 10.31 6.14
CA ALA A 73 -1.66 11.48 5.66
C ALA A 73 -1.72 11.59 4.12
N LEU A 74 -1.53 10.48 3.39
CA LEU A 74 -1.62 10.46 1.93
C LEU A 74 -3.03 10.84 1.43
N LEU A 75 -4.07 10.27 2.03
CA LEU A 75 -5.47 10.59 1.69
C LEU A 75 -5.77 12.08 1.93
N HIS A 76 -5.35 12.61 3.08
CA HIS A 76 -5.51 14.03 3.40
C HIS A 76 -4.77 14.93 2.40
N LEU A 77 -3.47 14.68 2.19
CA LEU A 77 -2.60 15.52 1.37
C LEU A 77 -2.96 15.50 -0.11
N THR A 78 -3.52 14.39 -0.60
CA THR A 78 -3.99 14.28 -1.99
C THR A 78 -5.41 14.81 -2.20
N GLY A 79 -6.14 15.15 -1.13
CA GLY A 79 -7.43 15.84 -1.22
C GLY A 79 -8.66 14.93 -1.21
N TYR A 80 -8.57 13.74 -0.61
CA TYR A 80 -9.76 12.96 -0.27
C TYR A 80 -10.61 13.71 0.77
N ASP A 81 -11.86 13.30 0.99
CA ASP A 81 -12.71 13.81 2.07
C ASP A 81 -12.26 13.30 3.46
N LEU A 82 -11.04 13.68 3.81
CA LEU A 82 -10.36 13.41 5.08
C LEU A 82 -9.59 14.68 5.48
N SER A 83 -10.14 15.43 6.43
CA SER A 83 -9.65 16.73 6.84
C SER A 83 -8.47 16.63 7.82
N ILE A 84 -7.80 17.76 8.06
CA ILE A 84 -6.78 17.83 9.11
C ILE A 84 -7.36 17.59 10.52
N ASP A 85 -8.64 17.93 10.73
CA ASP A 85 -9.33 17.68 12.00
C ASP A 85 -9.60 16.19 12.20
N ASP A 86 -9.87 15.44 11.13
CA ASP A 86 -9.97 13.98 11.19
C ASP A 86 -8.62 13.36 11.60
N LEU A 87 -7.49 13.90 11.12
CA LEU A 87 -6.15 13.44 11.55
C LEU A 87 -5.88 13.75 13.03
N ARG A 88 -6.34 14.91 13.53
CA ARG A 88 -6.25 15.26 14.97
C ARG A 88 -7.06 14.32 15.86
N GLN A 89 -8.07 13.65 15.30
CA GLN A 89 -8.89 12.66 15.99
C GLN A 89 -8.37 11.22 15.81
N PHE A 90 -7.12 11.03 15.37
CA PHE A 90 -6.51 9.71 15.23
C PHE A 90 -6.70 8.85 16.50
N ARG A 91 -7.19 7.62 16.30
CA ARG A 91 -7.49 6.64 17.37
C ARG A 91 -8.52 7.09 18.40
N GLN A 92 -9.27 8.15 18.14
CA GLN A 92 -10.37 8.59 19.01
C GLN A 92 -11.68 7.91 18.61
N LEU A 93 -12.56 7.70 19.59
CA LEU A 93 -13.83 7.03 19.40
C LEU A 93 -14.69 7.76 18.35
N GLY A 94 -15.17 7.02 17.34
CA GLY A 94 -16.04 7.56 16.29
C GLY A 94 -15.33 8.40 15.23
N SER A 95 -14.00 8.48 15.25
CA SER A 95 -13.21 9.15 14.20
C SER A 95 -13.21 8.38 12.88
N LYS A 96 -12.93 9.09 11.77
CA LYS A 96 -12.64 8.47 10.46
C LYS A 96 -11.25 7.82 10.40
N THR A 97 -10.43 7.97 11.45
CA THR A 97 -9.01 7.59 11.51
C THR A 97 -8.74 6.59 12.64
N PRO A 98 -9.33 5.38 12.57
CA PRO A 98 -9.10 4.32 13.55
C PRO A 98 -7.62 3.87 13.61
N GLY A 99 -7.29 3.01 14.58
CA GLY A 99 -5.91 2.60 14.82
C GLY A 99 -5.26 1.81 13.68
N HIS A 100 -6.07 1.13 12.88
CA HIS A 100 -5.72 0.44 11.64
C HIS A 100 -6.71 0.86 10.54
N PRO A 101 -6.37 0.80 9.24
CA PRO A 101 -7.31 1.14 8.18
C PRO A 101 -8.56 0.26 8.25
N GLU A 102 -9.74 0.88 8.18
CA GLU A 102 -11.02 0.19 8.14
C GLU A 102 -11.79 0.61 6.88
N TYR A 103 -12.23 -0.38 6.09
CA TYR A 103 -13.05 -0.14 4.92
C TYR A 103 -14.35 0.56 5.31
N GLY A 104 -14.68 1.64 4.60
CA GLY A 104 -15.90 2.42 4.81
C GLY A 104 -15.80 3.57 5.83
N TYR A 105 -14.69 3.69 6.57
CA TYR A 105 -14.49 4.79 7.53
C TYR A 105 -13.81 6.01 6.90
N ALA A 106 -12.63 5.82 6.31
CA ALA A 106 -11.92 6.85 5.56
C ALA A 106 -12.08 6.63 4.04
N PRO A 107 -12.48 7.64 3.26
CA PRO A 107 -12.53 7.55 1.81
C PRO A 107 -11.17 7.20 1.22
N GLY A 108 -11.11 6.21 0.34
CA GLY A 108 -9.86 5.73 -0.28
C GLY A 108 -9.19 4.54 0.44
N VAL A 109 -9.70 4.10 1.60
CA VAL A 109 -9.31 2.82 2.20
C VAL A 109 -10.00 1.67 1.45
N GLU A 110 -9.22 0.87 0.73
CA GLU A 110 -9.73 -0.22 -0.12
C GLU A 110 -10.13 -1.47 0.69
N THR A 111 -9.48 -1.74 1.82
CA THR A 111 -9.73 -2.91 2.66
C THR A 111 -9.32 -2.64 4.11
N THR A 112 -9.92 -3.37 5.04
CA THR A 112 -9.51 -3.36 6.45
C THR A 112 -8.24 -4.19 6.64
N THR A 113 -7.20 -3.60 7.20
CA THR A 113 -5.93 -4.31 7.51
C THR A 113 -5.57 -4.16 8.99
N GLY A 114 -4.46 -4.76 9.41
CA GLY A 114 -4.04 -4.84 10.82
C GLY A 114 -3.50 -6.23 11.14
N PRO A 115 -4.30 -7.30 10.96
CA PRO A 115 -3.79 -8.66 10.93
C PRO A 115 -2.77 -8.80 9.79
N LEU A 116 -1.52 -9.08 10.15
CA LEU A 116 -0.40 -9.10 9.21
C LEU A 116 -0.64 -10.14 8.10
N GLY A 117 -0.14 -9.84 6.89
CA GLY A 117 -0.29 -10.68 5.70
C GLY A 117 -1.66 -10.61 4.98
N GLN A 118 -2.75 -10.24 5.65
CA GLN A 118 -4.07 -10.21 5.00
C GLN A 118 -4.22 -9.13 3.92
N GLY A 119 -3.60 -7.96 4.10
CA GLY A 119 -3.62 -6.92 3.06
C GLY A 119 -2.93 -7.37 1.77
N LEU A 120 -1.82 -8.11 1.87
CA LEU A 120 -1.13 -8.72 0.74
C LEU A 120 -2.04 -9.75 0.04
N ALA A 121 -2.75 -10.59 0.80
CA ALA A 121 -3.75 -11.50 0.24
C ALA A 121 -4.89 -10.76 -0.48
N ASN A 122 -5.39 -9.66 0.09
CA ASN A 122 -6.41 -8.83 -0.55
C ASN A 122 -5.91 -8.20 -1.85
N ALA A 123 -4.66 -7.71 -1.87
CA ALA A 123 -4.04 -7.14 -3.06
C ALA A 123 -3.91 -8.18 -4.19
N VAL A 124 -3.55 -9.43 -3.87
CA VAL A 124 -3.56 -10.54 -4.84
C VAL A 124 -4.96 -10.74 -5.43
N GLY A 125 -6.01 -10.71 -4.59
CA GLY A 125 -7.39 -10.79 -5.05
C GLY A 125 -7.83 -9.62 -5.93
N MET A 126 -7.42 -8.39 -5.60
CA MET A 126 -7.70 -7.19 -6.41
C MET A 126 -7.03 -7.25 -7.79
N ALA A 127 -5.75 -7.67 -7.84
CA ALA A 127 -5.03 -7.85 -9.10
C ALA A 127 -5.63 -8.98 -9.97
N LEU A 128 -6.08 -10.07 -9.34
CA LEU A 128 -6.79 -11.14 -10.05
C LEU A 128 -8.13 -10.64 -10.62
N ALA A 129 -8.88 -9.84 -9.86
CA ALA A 129 -10.14 -9.26 -10.32
C ALA A 129 -9.93 -8.34 -11.53
N GLU A 130 -8.90 -7.48 -11.51
CA GLU A 130 -8.53 -6.65 -12.67
C GLU A 130 -8.23 -7.51 -13.90
N LYS A 131 -7.41 -8.54 -13.74
CA LYS A 131 -7.00 -9.42 -14.84
C LYS A 131 -8.20 -10.14 -15.47
N VAL A 132 -9.11 -10.64 -14.65
CA VAL A 132 -10.34 -11.32 -15.12
C VAL A 132 -11.25 -10.33 -15.83
N LEU A 133 -11.47 -9.14 -15.27
CA LEU A 133 -12.33 -8.12 -15.87
C LEU A 133 -11.76 -7.57 -17.18
N SER A 134 -10.45 -7.31 -17.25
CA SER A 134 -9.74 -6.95 -18.47
C SER A 134 -9.93 -7.98 -19.57
N ALA A 135 -9.72 -9.27 -19.27
CA ALA A 135 -9.92 -10.35 -20.24
C ALA A 135 -11.38 -10.54 -20.67
N THR A 136 -12.34 -10.10 -19.85
CA THR A 136 -13.78 -10.25 -20.13
C THR A 136 -14.33 -9.09 -20.94
N PHE A 137 -13.89 -7.86 -20.66
CA PHE A 137 -14.55 -6.64 -21.15
C PHE A 137 -13.71 -5.83 -22.14
N ASN A 138 -12.38 -5.99 -22.17
CA ASN A 138 -11.58 -5.35 -23.21
C ASN A 138 -11.79 -6.09 -24.54
N GLN A 139 -12.13 -5.35 -25.59
CA GLN A 139 -12.54 -5.95 -26.86
C GLN A 139 -12.19 -5.08 -28.05
N THR A 140 -11.97 -5.71 -29.21
CA THR A 140 -11.81 -5.01 -30.49
C THR A 140 -13.16 -4.92 -31.18
N ASP A 141 -13.56 -3.72 -31.62
CA ASP A 141 -14.80 -3.54 -32.36
C ASP A 141 -14.67 -3.93 -33.86
N GLU A 142 -15.78 -3.84 -34.59
CA GLU A 142 -15.83 -4.18 -36.03
C GLU A 142 -14.92 -3.31 -36.90
N SER A 143 -14.49 -2.14 -36.41
CA SER A 143 -13.55 -1.24 -37.11
C SER A 143 -12.09 -1.65 -36.92
N GLY A 144 -11.82 -2.60 -36.02
CA GLY A 144 -10.47 -3.01 -35.64
C GLY A 144 -9.88 -2.15 -34.50
N TYR A 145 -10.66 -1.26 -33.88
CA TYR A 145 -10.20 -0.45 -32.75
C TYR A 145 -10.31 -1.24 -31.44
N PHE A 146 -9.23 -1.28 -30.65
CA PHE A 146 -9.19 -1.94 -29.35
C PHE A 146 -9.69 -1.02 -28.24
N HIS A 147 -10.77 -1.41 -27.58
CA HIS A 147 -11.35 -0.71 -26.43
C HIS A 147 -10.77 -1.28 -25.13
N GLU A 148 -9.85 -0.53 -24.53
CA GLU A 148 -9.26 -0.85 -23.22
C GLU A 148 -10.07 -0.18 -22.09
N LEU A 149 -11.08 -0.88 -21.59
CA LEU A 149 -12.00 -0.38 -20.55
C LEU A 149 -11.46 -0.62 -19.13
N VAL A 150 -10.75 -1.73 -18.94
CA VAL A 150 -10.17 -2.13 -17.66
C VAL A 150 -8.67 -2.25 -17.82
N ASN A 151 -7.95 -1.32 -17.20
CA ASN A 151 -6.51 -1.30 -17.13
C ASN A 151 -6.08 -0.49 -15.91
N HIS A 152 -5.78 -1.17 -14.81
CA HIS A 152 -5.28 -0.54 -13.59
C HIS A 152 -4.33 -1.48 -12.82
N HIS A 153 -3.51 -0.92 -11.95
CA HIS A 153 -2.56 -1.64 -11.13
C HIS A 153 -3.09 -1.88 -9.72
N THR A 154 -2.45 -2.82 -9.02
CA THR A 154 -2.59 -3.00 -7.58
C THR A 154 -1.24 -2.84 -6.92
N TYR A 155 -1.10 -1.84 -6.06
CA TYR A 155 0.07 -1.58 -5.24
C TYR A 155 -0.20 -2.02 -3.81
N VAL A 156 0.76 -2.70 -3.20
CA VAL A 156 0.67 -3.10 -1.79
C VAL A 156 1.97 -2.83 -1.06
N PHE A 157 1.86 -2.18 0.09
CA PHE A 157 2.97 -2.02 1.03
C PHE A 157 2.92 -3.14 2.05
N ALA A 158 4.06 -3.78 2.30
CA ALA A 158 4.23 -4.86 3.27
C ALA A 158 5.54 -4.65 4.04
N GLY A 159 5.64 -5.17 5.26
CA GLY A 159 6.90 -5.21 6.03
C GLY A 159 7.21 -6.63 6.47
N ASP A 160 8.25 -6.82 7.28
CA ASP A 160 8.73 -8.15 7.73
C ASP A 160 7.62 -9.01 8.31
N GLY A 161 6.79 -8.42 9.18
CA GLY A 161 5.65 -9.09 9.80
C GLY A 161 4.66 -9.69 8.79
N CYS A 162 4.47 -9.05 7.63
CA CYS A 162 3.65 -9.61 6.57
C CYS A 162 4.31 -10.83 5.91
N LEU A 163 5.63 -10.80 5.72
CA LEU A 163 6.38 -11.83 4.97
C LEU A 163 6.73 -13.05 5.83
N MET A 164 6.80 -12.88 7.15
CA MET A 164 6.90 -13.98 8.12
C MET A 164 5.59 -14.78 8.22
N GLU A 165 4.43 -14.13 8.03
CA GLU A 165 3.14 -14.81 8.09
C GLU A 165 2.97 -15.81 6.93
N GLY A 166 2.51 -17.02 7.23
CA GLY A 166 2.38 -18.12 6.26
C GLY A 166 1.44 -17.79 5.09
N ILE A 167 0.43 -16.94 5.32
CA ILE A 167 -0.48 -16.48 4.27
C ILE A 167 0.25 -15.77 3.13
N SER A 168 1.39 -15.12 3.39
CA SER A 168 2.21 -14.50 2.35
C SER A 168 2.79 -15.53 1.38
N HIS A 169 3.23 -16.69 1.87
CA HIS A 169 3.67 -17.79 1.02
C HIS A 169 2.53 -18.27 0.11
N GLU A 170 1.36 -18.53 0.68
CA GLU A 170 0.20 -19.03 -0.06
C GLU A 170 -0.20 -18.11 -1.21
N VAL A 171 -0.39 -16.83 -0.92
CA VAL A 171 -0.93 -15.87 -1.89
C VAL A 171 0.11 -15.39 -2.89
N CYS A 172 1.38 -15.24 -2.49
CA CYS A 172 2.44 -14.87 -3.43
C CYS A 172 2.84 -16.04 -4.35
N SER A 173 2.81 -17.29 -3.86
CA SER A 173 2.98 -18.48 -4.70
C SER A 173 1.90 -18.57 -5.78
N LEU A 174 0.64 -18.36 -5.40
CA LEU A 174 -0.48 -18.32 -6.34
C LEU A 174 -0.37 -17.15 -7.33
N ALA A 175 -0.02 -15.95 -6.86
CA ALA A 175 0.12 -14.77 -7.71
C ALA A 175 1.16 -14.97 -8.82
N GLY A 176 2.29 -15.61 -8.49
CA GLY A 176 3.32 -15.96 -9.48
C GLY A 176 2.83 -17.00 -10.48
N THR A 177 2.16 -18.07 -10.01
CA THR A 177 1.52 -19.08 -10.87
C THR A 177 0.53 -18.47 -11.85
N LEU A 178 -0.25 -17.49 -11.39
CA LEU A 178 -1.26 -16.80 -12.20
C LEU A 178 -0.67 -15.72 -13.11
N GLY A 179 0.62 -15.37 -12.99
CA GLY A 179 1.26 -14.30 -13.77
C GLY A 179 0.55 -12.96 -13.61
N LEU A 180 0.37 -12.50 -12.37
CA LEU A 180 -0.31 -11.24 -12.05
C LEU A 180 0.63 -10.02 -12.26
N GLY A 181 0.95 -9.70 -13.52
CA GLY A 181 1.94 -8.66 -13.86
C GLY A 181 1.57 -7.21 -13.49
N LYS A 182 0.33 -6.94 -13.04
CA LYS A 182 -0.10 -5.62 -12.54
C LYS A 182 -0.17 -5.55 -11.00
N LEU A 183 0.28 -6.60 -10.30
CA LEU A 183 0.45 -6.61 -8.85
C LEU A 183 1.89 -6.18 -8.52
N ILE A 184 2.03 -5.11 -7.74
CA ILE A 184 3.32 -4.55 -7.35
C ILE A 184 3.37 -4.50 -5.83
N CYS A 185 4.24 -5.34 -5.25
CA CYS A 185 4.48 -5.37 -3.81
C CYS A 185 5.74 -4.56 -3.49
N ILE A 186 5.60 -3.58 -2.60
CA ILE A 186 6.72 -2.82 -2.04
C ILE A 186 6.95 -3.36 -0.62
N TYR A 187 8.11 -3.98 -0.44
CA TYR A 187 8.55 -4.51 0.84
C TYR A 187 9.42 -3.46 1.57
N ASP A 188 8.94 -3.02 2.74
CA ASP A 188 9.69 -2.18 3.68
C ASP A 188 10.71 -3.03 4.46
N ASP A 189 11.86 -3.25 3.83
CA ASP A 189 12.97 -4.02 4.38
C ASP A 189 13.80 -3.16 5.34
N ASN A 190 13.29 -2.93 6.55
CA ASN A 190 13.92 -2.05 7.53
C ASN A 190 14.70 -2.80 8.63
N GLY A 191 14.62 -4.13 8.65
CA GLY A 191 15.36 -4.99 9.57
C GLY A 191 14.87 -4.98 11.01
N ILE A 192 13.70 -4.41 11.30
CA ILE A 192 13.14 -4.24 12.66
C ILE A 192 11.74 -4.83 12.76
N SER A 193 11.50 -5.56 13.85
CA SER A 193 10.17 -5.94 14.32
C SER A 193 9.96 -5.48 15.77
N ILE A 194 8.86 -5.89 16.40
CA ILE A 194 8.56 -5.52 17.79
C ILE A 194 9.66 -5.98 18.76
N ASP A 195 10.20 -7.19 18.55
CA ASP A 195 11.22 -7.77 19.44
C ASP A 195 12.65 -7.25 19.16
N GLY A 196 12.82 -6.40 18.14
CA GLY A 196 14.11 -5.81 17.75
C GLY A 196 14.56 -6.21 16.36
N GLU A 197 15.87 -6.35 16.18
CA GLU A 197 16.52 -6.71 14.91
C GLU A 197 16.07 -8.09 14.44
N VAL A 198 15.57 -8.18 13.21
CA VAL A 198 14.88 -9.40 12.73
C VAL A 198 15.79 -10.59 12.49
N GLN A 199 17.10 -10.39 12.34
CA GLN A 199 18.05 -11.42 11.89
C GLN A 199 18.03 -12.72 12.71
N GLU A 200 17.69 -12.65 14.00
CA GLU A 200 17.67 -13.82 14.87
C GLU A 200 16.47 -14.76 14.62
N TRP A 201 15.36 -14.26 14.07
CA TRP A 201 14.13 -15.03 13.83
C TRP A 201 13.58 -14.94 12.40
N PHE A 202 14.12 -14.06 11.56
CA PHE A 202 13.79 -13.92 10.15
C PHE A 202 15.07 -13.63 9.35
N SER A 203 15.58 -14.67 8.70
CA SER A 203 16.84 -14.65 7.93
C SER A 203 16.68 -15.28 6.54
N ASP A 204 15.44 -15.28 6.03
CA ASP A 204 15.14 -15.71 4.66
C ASP A 204 15.93 -14.87 3.65
N ASP A 205 16.48 -15.51 2.62
CA ASP A 205 16.79 -14.82 1.36
C ASP A 205 15.45 -14.49 0.67
N THR A 206 14.86 -13.37 1.07
CA THR A 206 13.54 -12.93 0.61
C THR A 206 13.51 -12.72 -0.90
N PRO A 207 14.51 -12.08 -1.55
CA PRO A 207 14.60 -12.03 -3.00
C PRO A 207 14.54 -13.41 -3.66
N ALA A 208 15.41 -14.36 -3.24
CA ALA A 208 15.42 -15.70 -3.82
C ALA A 208 14.10 -16.46 -3.60
N ARG A 209 13.47 -16.28 -2.44
CA ARG A 209 12.15 -16.84 -2.13
C ARG A 209 11.09 -16.35 -3.12
N PHE A 210 11.05 -15.05 -3.43
CA PHE A 210 10.07 -14.48 -4.36
C PHE A 210 10.37 -14.83 -5.82
N GLU A 211 11.64 -14.88 -6.22
CA GLU A 211 12.05 -15.39 -7.53
C GLU A 211 11.61 -16.84 -7.73
N ALA A 212 11.69 -17.68 -6.68
CA ALA A 212 11.21 -19.06 -6.73
C ALA A 212 9.68 -19.17 -6.90
N TYR A 213 8.91 -18.14 -6.49
CA TYR A 213 7.48 -18.05 -6.80
C TYR A 213 7.20 -17.57 -8.23
N GLY A 214 8.21 -17.12 -8.98
CA GLY A 214 8.06 -16.57 -10.33
C GLY A 214 7.80 -15.06 -10.36
N TRP A 215 8.15 -14.34 -9.29
CA TRP A 215 8.07 -12.88 -9.26
C TRP A 215 9.29 -12.24 -9.93
N GLN A 216 9.08 -11.08 -10.56
CA GLN A 216 10.18 -10.17 -10.84
C GLN A 216 10.56 -9.46 -9.53
N VAL A 217 11.81 -9.59 -9.10
CA VAL A 217 12.33 -8.95 -7.90
C VAL A 217 13.33 -7.85 -8.27
N ILE A 218 13.23 -6.70 -7.63
CA ILE A 218 14.16 -5.58 -7.76
C ILE A 218 14.76 -5.33 -6.37
N PRO A 219 15.90 -5.96 -6.04
CA PRO A 219 16.48 -5.86 -4.70
C PRO A 219 17.33 -4.59 -4.53
N ALA A 220 17.68 -4.28 -3.28
CA ALA A 220 18.64 -3.23 -2.91
C ALA A 220 18.30 -1.81 -3.43
N ILE A 221 17.02 -1.46 -3.42
CA ILE A 221 16.56 -0.09 -3.68
C ILE A 221 16.81 0.76 -2.43
N ASP A 222 17.42 1.94 -2.59
CA ASP A 222 17.45 2.93 -1.52
C ASP A 222 16.06 3.55 -1.37
N GLY A 223 15.30 3.14 -0.35
CA GLY A 223 13.95 3.63 -0.08
C GLY A 223 13.86 5.11 0.30
N HIS A 224 15.00 5.80 0.44
CA HIS A 224 15.08 7.23 0.74
C HIS A 224 15.60 8.09 -0.41
N ASP A 225 15.90 7.47 -1.56
CA ASP A 225 16.17 8.17 -2.81
C ASP A 225 14.86 8.35 -3.60
N GLY A 226 14.63 9.57 -4.11
CA GLY A 226 13.40 9.95 -4.80
C GLY A 226 13.51 10.01 -6.33
N GLU A 227 14.69 9.74 -6.89
CA GLU A 227 14.91 9.57 -8.33
C GLU A 227 14.59 8.14 -8.80
#